data_AF-A0A3M1IGJ7-F1
#
_entry.id   AF-A0A3M1IGJ7-F1
#
_cell.length_a   1.000
_cell.length_b   1.000
_cell.length_c   1.000
_cell.angle_alpha   90.00
_cell.angle_beta   90.00
_cell.angle_gamma   90.00
#
_symmetry.space_group_name_H-M   'P 1'
#
loop_
_entity.id
_entity.type
_entity.pdbx_description
1 polymer ?
#
loop_
_entity_poly.entity_id
_entity_poly.type
_entity_poly.pdbx_seq_one_letter_code
_entity_poly.pdbx_strand_id
1 'polypeptide(L)' 'PPATPVQTTLRLQAPAGRYRSEWLDPVSGRIVRSETHDHQGGPLALASPPFGDGVALAVRRLP' A
#
# COMPACT_ATOMS: atom_id res chain seq x y z
N PRO A 1 -5.61 -16.92 20.58
CA PRO A 1 -6.67 -16.39 19.69
C PRO A 1 -6.00 -15.84 18.41
N PRO A 2 -6.58 -16.01 17.21
CA PRO A 2 -6.06 -15.31 16.04
C PRO A 2 -6.15 -13.80 16.28
N ALA A 3 -5.19 -13.04 15.75
CA ALA A 3 -5.22 -11.59 15.82
C ALA A 3 -6.47 -11.04 15.10
N THR A 4 -7.18 -10.08 15.69
CA THR A 4 -8.26 -9.37 15.00
C THR A 4 -7.66 -8.58 13.84
N PRO A 5 -8.14 -8.74 12.59
CA PRO A 5 -7.61 -7.99 11.46
C PRO A 5 -7.83 -6.49 11.66
N VAL A 6 -6.78 -5.70 11.44
CA VAL A 6 -6.81 -4.24 11.51
C VAL A 6 -6.47 -3.61 10.17
N GLN A 7 -6.80 -2.33 10.00
CA GLN A 7 -6.46 -1.55 8.81
C GLN A 7 -5.85 -0.21 9.22
N THR A 8 -5.03 0.35 8.33
CA THR A 8 -4.50 1.71 8.48
C THR A 8 -4.40 2.42 7.13
N THR A 9 -4.19 3.73 7.16
CA THR A 9 -3.90 4.53 5.97
C THR A 9 -2.54 5.18 6.13
N LEU A 10 -1.62 4.86 5.22
CA LEU A 10 -0.33 5.52 5.13
C LEU A 10 -0.46 6.79 4.29
N ARG A 11 0.11 7.91 4.76
CA ARG A 11 0.19 9.16 4.01
C ARG A 11 1.65 9.47 3.71
N LEU A 12 1.95 9.69 2.44
CA LEU A 12 3.29 10.00 1.94
C LEU A 12 3.26 11.30 1.15
N GLN A 13 4.34 12.07 1.16
CA GLN A 13 4.50 13.17 0.20
C GLN A 13 5.06 12.58 -1.09
N ALA A 14 4.30 12.65 -2.18
CA ALA A 14 4.67 12.13 -3.48
C ALA A 14 4.65 13.27 -4.52
N PRO A 15 5.64 13.37 -5.41
CA PRO A 15 5.54 14.24 -6.58
C PRO A 15 4.38 13.85 -7.51
N ALA A 16 4.01 14.76 -8.41
CA ALA A 16 3.07 14.42 -9.47
C ALA A 16 3.59 13.27 -10.34
N GLY A 17 2.70 12.38 -10.76
CA GLY A 17 3.04 11.24 -11.60
C GLY A 17 2.12 10.05 -11.39
N ARG A 18 2.41 8.98 -12.13
CA ARG A 18 1.69 7.73 -12.04
C ARG A 18 2.44 6.77 -11.12
N TYR A 19 1.74 6.13 -10.20
CA TYR A 19 2.32 5.22 -9.21
C TYR A 19 1.62 3.88 -9.22
N ARG A 20 2.37 2.82 -8.96
CA ARG A 20 1.84 1.50 -8.64
C ARG A 20 2.14 1.20 -7.17
N SER A 21 1.09 0.90 -6.42
CA SER A 21 1.17 0.47 -5.02
C SER A 21 0.78 -0.99 -4.90
N GLU A 22 1.61 -1.78 -4.23
CA GLU A 22 1.36 -3.17 -3.94
C GLU A 22 1.48 -3.43 -2.45
N TRP A 23 0.43 -3.98 -1.88
CA TRP A 23 0.44 -4.54 -0.54
C TRP A 23 0.78 -6.02 -0.63
N LEU A 24 1.69 -6.48 0.22
CA LEU A 24 2.18 -7.85 0.20
C LEU A 24 2.06 -8.49 1.59
N ASP A 25 1.76 -9.78 1.59
CA ASP A 25 1.98 -10.64 2.75
C ASP A 25 3.49 -10.77 2.97
N PRO A 26 4.03 -10.37 4.14
CA PRO A 26 5.47 -10.38 4.38
C PRO A 26 6.07 -11.78 4.55
N VAL A 27 5.25 -12.80 4.84
CA VAL A 27 5.69 -14.19 5.04
C VAL A 27 5.78 -14.91 3.70
N SER A 28 4.74 -14.77 2.87
CA SER A 28 4.69 -15.46 1.57
C SER A 28 5.24 -14.64 0.40
N GLY A 29 5.41 -13.33 0.57
CA GLY A 29 5.75 -12.40 -0.51
C GLY A 29 4.63 -12.18 -1.52
N ARG A 30 3.43 -12.75 -1.29
CA ARG A 30 2.30 -12.65 -2.21
C ARG A 30 1.69 -11.26 -2.18
N ILE A 31 1.42 -10.69 -3.35
CA ILE A 31 0.65 -9.46 -3.49
C ILE A 31 -0.80 -9.73 -3.07
N VAL A 32 -1.28 -9.01 -2.07
CA VAL A 32 -2.66 -9.10 -1.55
C VAL A 32 -3.55 -7.97 -2.07
N ARG A 33 -2.97 -6.85 -2.53
CA ARG A 33 -3.67 -5.78 -3.27
C ARG A 33 -2.69 -5.04 -4.16
N SER A 34 -3.11 -4.71 -5.38
CA SER A 34 -2.36 -3.88 -6.33
C SER A 34 -3.27 -2.81 -6.90
N GLU A 35 -2.79 -1.56 -6.90
CA GLU A 35 -3.53 -0.41 -7.41
C GLU A 35 -2.58 0.49 -8.22
N THR A 36 -3.14 1.23 -9.18
CA THR A 36 -2.43 2.25 -9.94
C THR A 36 -3.13 3.59 -9.75
N HIS A 37 -2.33 4.62 -9.52
CA HIS A 37 -2.80 5.96 -9.15
C HIS A 37 -2.16 6.99 -10.08
N ASP A 38 -2.99 7.80 -10.72
CA ASP A 38 -2.54 9.05 -11.35
C ASP A 38 -2.65 10.17 -10.31
N HIS A 39 -1.52 10.77 -9.94
CA HIS A 39 -1.44 11.68 -8.80
C HIS A 39 -0.92 13.07 -9.20
N GLN A 40 -1.53 14.12 -8.63
CA GLN A 40 -1.21 15.52 -8.94
C GLN A 40 -0.04 16.08 -8.12
N GLY A 41 0.48 15.29 -7.17
CA GLY A 41 1.53 15.68 -6.25
C GLY A 41 1.00 16.15 -4.89
N GLY A 42 1.86 16.07 -3.88
CA GLY A 42 1.51 16.34 -2.49
C GLY A 42 1.17 15.05 -1.72
N PRO A 43 0.21 15.10 -0.76
CA PRO A 43 -0.14 13.94 0.05
C PRO A 43 -0.83 12.83 -0.75
N LEU A 44 -0.18 11.67 -0.87
CA LEU A 44 -0.75 10.43 -1.37
C LEU A 44 -1.17 9.56 -0.18
N ALA A 45 -2.46 9.19 -0.12
CA ALA A 45 -3.02 8.32 0.91
C ALA A 45 -3.21 6.90 0.35
N LEU A 46 -2.65 5.90 1.03
CA LEU A 46 -2.71 4.49 0.64
C LEU A 46 -3.31 3.68 1.80
N ALA A 47 -4.51 3.13 1.58
CA ALA A 47 -5.20 2.32 2.58
C ALA A 47 -4.72 0.87 2.52
N SER A 48 -4.32 0.31 3.66
CA SER A 48 -3.95 -1.10 3.74
C SER A 48 -5.19 -2.01 3.60
N PRO A 49 -5.04 -3.20 3.03
CA PRO A 49 -5.95 -4.31 3.31
C PRO A 49 -6.01 -4.62 4.82
N PRO A 50 -7.04 -5.32 5.30
CA PRO A 50 -7.02 -5.88 6.65
C PRO A 50 -5.85 -6.86 6.82
N PHE A 51 -5.11 -6.76 7.93
CA PHE A 51 -4.01 -7.66 8.27
C PHE A 51 -3.99 -8.01 9.76
N GLY A 52 -3.53 -9.22 10.10
CA GLY A 52 -3.36 -9.69 11.48
C GLY A 52 -1.91 -9.64 11.96
N ASP A 53 -0.99 -10.15 11.15
CA ASP A 53 0.45 -10.29 11.51
C ASP A 53 1.37 -9.34 10.71
N GLY A 54 0.78 -8.26 10.19
CA GLY A 54 1.47 -7.22 9.41
C GLY A 54 1.18 -7.29 7.90
N VAL A 55 1.55 -6.22 7.20
CA VAL A 55 1.50 -6.12 5.74
C VAL A 55 2.64 -5.22 5.26
N ALA A 56 3.26 -5.57 4.14
CA ALA A 56 4.32 -4.76 3.53
C ALA A 56 3.76 -3.93 2.38
N LEU A 57 4.35 -2.75 2.14
CA LEU A 57 3.99 -1.87 1.03
C LEU A 57 5.20 -1.65 0.11
N ALA A 58 5.01 -1.93 -1.18
CA ALA A 58 5.89 -1.47 -2.24
C ALA A 58 5.19 -0.37 -3.04
N VAL A 59 5.84 0.78 -3.19
CA VAL A 59 5.36 1.87 -4.06
C VAL A 59 6.43 2.17 -5.09
N ARG A 60 6.05 2.19 -6.36
CA ARG A 60 6.94 2.51 -7.47
C ARG A 60 6.29 3.57 -8.35
N ARG A 61 7.06 4.58 -8.74
CA ARG A 61 6.64 5.49 -9.80
C ARG A 61 6.74 4.77 -11.13
N LEU A 62 5.69 4.82 -11.93
CA LEU A 62 5.68 4.26 -13.27
C LEU A 62 6.37 5.24 -14.24
N PRO A 63 6.90 4.72 -15.38
CA PRO A 63 7.49 5.54 -16.44
C PRO A 63 6.53 6.61 -16.95
#